data_AF-A0A0K2H1P4-F1
#
_entry.id   AF-A0A0K2H1P4-F1
#
_cell.length_a   1.000
_cell.length_b   1.000
_cell.length_c   1.000
_cell.angle_alpha   90.00
_cell.angle_beta   90.00
_cell.angle_gamma   90.00
#
_symmetry.space_group_name_H-M   'P 1'
#
loop_
_entity.id
_entity.type
_entity.pdbx_description
1 polymer ?
#
loop_
_entity_poly.entity_id
_entity_poly.type
_entity_poly.pdbx_seq_one_letter_code
_entity_poly.pdbx_strand_id
1 'polypeptide(L)'
;MKLFAIIIGSANLLNVGKSKVKKSKKDKKDKKAQKLHKLANAKPKAKCCRSKTRCLKCPVVIHKLQREINAGNVDRDHLLKVIAQARKR
;
A
#
# COMPACT_ATOMS: atom_id res chain seq x y z
N MET A 1 48.49 20.76 33.51
CA MET A 1 47.21 20.66 34.23
C MET A 1 46.42 19.53 33.58
N LYS A 2 46.45 18.36 34.22
CA LYS A 2 45.57 17.20 33.96
C LYS A 2 44.14 17.57 34.42
N LEU A 3 43.15 16.76 34.04
CA LEU A 3 41.69 16.82 34.32
C LEU A 3 40.92 17.59 33.22
N PHE A 4 39.94 17.04 32.50
CA PHE A 4 39.02 15.95 32.80
C PHE A 4 38.68 15.16 31.52
N ALA A 5 38.88 13.85 31.58
CA ALA A 5 38.02 12.92 30.85
C ALA A 5 36.64 12.89 31.53
N ILE A 6 35.57 12.68 30.77
CA ILE A 6 34.33 11.92 31.07
C ILE A 6 33.50 11.98 29.76
N ILE A 7 33.45 10.94 28.93
CA ILE A 7 32.67 9.70 29.09
C ILE A 7 31.16 9.96 28.94
N ILE A 8 30.66 9.53 27.77
CA ILE A 8 29.36 8.91 27.48
C ILE A 8 28.09 9.75 27.71
N GLY A 9 27.28 9.86 26.66
CA GLY A 9 25.89 10.29 26.76
C GLY A 9 25.28 10.55 25.38
N SER A 10 24.91 9.53 24.62
CA SER A 10 23.58 8.92 24.65
C SER A 10 22.56 9.63 23.75
N ALA A 11 21.84 8.79 23.01
CA ALA A 11 20.51 9.04 22.46
C ALA A 11 20.42 9.95 21.22
N ASN A 12 20.75 9.31 20.10
CA ASN A 12 19.88 9.22 18.93
C ASN A 12 18.38 9.23 19.34
N LEU A 13 17.70 10.38 19.24
CA LEU A 13 16.24 10.46 19.43
C LEU A 13 15.61 11.66 18.71
N LEU A 14 15.74 11.76 17.39
CA LEU A 14 14.74 12.47 16.60
C LEU A 14 13.69 11.47 16.12
N ASN A 15 12.74 11.31 17.05
CA ASN A 15 11.44 10.69 16.90
C ASN A 15 10.74 11.32 15.69
N VAL A 16 10.78 10.66 14.52
CA VAL A 16 9.91 11.02 13.39
C VAL A 16 8.50 10.59 13.79
N GLY A 17 7.87 11.49 14.55
CA GLY A 17 6.50 11.36 15.00
C GLY A 17 5.63 11.08 13.78
N LYS A 18 4.89 9.96 13.86
CA LYS A 18 3.74 9.69 13.00
C LYS A 18 2.70 10.77 13.27
N SER A 19 2.90 11.93 12.66
CA SER A 19 1.90 12.98 12.57
C SER A 19 0.70 12.37 11.86
N LYS A 20 -0.37 12.13 12.62
CA LYS A 20 -1.69 11.77 12.08
C LYS A 20 -2.20 12.98 11.31
N VAL A 21 -1.73 13.13 10.07
CA VAL A 21 -2.23 14.13 9.14
C VAL A 21 -3.70 13.82 8.87
N LYS A 22 -4.59 14.65 9.42
CA LYS A 22 -6.01 14.72 9.04
C LYS A 22 -6.06 15.12 7.57
N LYS A 23 -6.15 14.10 6.70
CA LYS A 23 -5.95 14.26 5.27
C LYS A 23 -7.24 14.76 4.60
N SER A 24 -7.14 15.87 3.89
CA SER A 24 -8.18 16.57 3.12
C SER A 24 -8.76 15.66 2.03
N LYS A 25 -10.00 15.92 1.57
CA LYS A 25 -10.73 15.03 0.63
C LYS A 25 -9.96 14.76 -0.67
N LYS A 26 -9.21 15.73 -1.18
CA LYS A 26 -8.36 15.60 -2.39
C LYS A 26 -7.20 14.64 -2.14
N ASP A 27 -6.44 14.88 -1.09
CA ASP A 27 -5.26 14.08 -0.78
C ASP A 27 -5.60 12.65 -0.30
N LYS A 28 -6.83 12.39 0.18
CA LYS A 28 -7.35 11.02 0.38
C LYS A 28 -7.55 10.28 -0.95
N LYS A 29 -7.95 10.99 -2.00
CA LYS A 29 -8.18 10.46 -3.36
C LYS A 29 -6.88 9.98 -3.98
N ASP A 30 -5.79 10.73 -3.81
CA ASP A 30 -4.47 10.40 -4.38
C ASP A 30 -3.80 9.26 -3.59
N LYS A 31 -3.98 9.25 -2.27
CA LYS A 31 -3.52 8.16 -1.41
C LYS A 31 -4.23 6.83 -1.68
N LYS A 32 -5.47 6.85 -2.21
CA LYS A 32 -6.22 5.65 -2.61
C LYS A 32 -5.79 5.13 -3.97
N ALA A 33 -5.48 6.01 -4.92
CA ALA A 33 -4.85 5.66 -6.20
C ALA A 33 -3.52 4.92 -5.96
N GLN A 34 -2.64 5.51 -5.16
CA GLN A 34 -1.35 4.91 -4.81
C GLN A 34 -1.49 3.53 -4.14
N LYS A 35 -2.55 3.30 -3.37
CA LYS A 35 -2.82 1.98 -2.78
C LYS A 35 -3.17 0.93 -3.84
N LEU A 36 -3.87 1.31 -4.90
CA LEU A 36 -4.21 0.41 -6.01
C LEU A 36 -2.97 0.01 -6.80
N HIS A 37 -2.11 0.98 -7.13
CA HIS A 37 -0.82 0.68 -7.78
C HIS A 37 0.07 -0.20 -6.90
N LYS A 38 0.12 0.06 -5.58
CA LYS A 38 0.83 -0.81 -4.64
C LYS A 38 0.27 -2.22 -4.58
N LEU A 39 -1.04 -2.40 -4.75
CA LEU A 39 -1.67 -3.72 -4.81
C LEU A 39 -1.34 -4.45 -6.11
N ALA A 40 -1.26 -3.75 -7.24
CA ALA A 40 -0.88 -4.33 -8.52
C ALA A 40 0.58 -4.81 -8.56
N ASN A 41 1.47 -4.05 -7.90
CA ASN A 41 2.89 -4.38 -7.80
C ASN A 41 3.20 -5.36 -6.67
N ALA A 42 2.22 -5.71 -5.83
CA ALA A 42 2.42 -6.68 -4.76
C ALA A 42 2.49 -8.10 -5.33
N LYS A 43 3.36 -8.94 -4.75
CA LYS A 43 3.37 -10.36 -5.08
C LYS A 43 2.01 -10.99 -4.77
N PRO A 44 1.41 -11.74 -5.71
CA PRO A 44 0.20 -12.47 -5.46
C PRO A 44 0.40 -13.56 -4.41
N LYS A 45 -0.68 -13.93 -3.72
CA LYS A 45 -0.64 -15.06 -2.78
C LYS A 45 -0.37 -16.36 -3.55
N ALA A 46 0.45 -17.25 -2.99
CA ALA A 46 0.82 -18.52 -3.62
C ALA A 46 -0.38 -19.41 -3.98
N LYS A 47 -1.44 -19.40 -3.15
CA LYS A 47 -2.69 -20.14 -3.39
C LYS A 47 -3.89 -19.21 -3.20
N CYS A 48 -4.96 -19.45 -3.96
CA CYS A 48 -6.24 -18.75 -3.78
C CYS A 48 -6.84 -19.08 -2.41
N CYS A 49 -7.37 -18.08 -1.70
CA CYS A 49 -7.91 -18.26 -0.35
C CYS A 49 -9.21 -19.07 -0.27
N ARG A 50 -9.83 -19.42 -1.41
CA ARG A 50 -11.08 -20.19 -1.53
C ARG A 50 -12.29 -19.67 -0.72
N SER A 51 -12.18 -18.49 -0.13
CA SER A 51 -13.25 -17.82 0.63
C SER A 51 -14.47 -17.50 -0.24
N LYS A 52 -15.62 -17.25 0.40
CA LYS A 52 -16.88 -16.90 -0.27
C LYS A 52 -16.73 -15.67 -1.17
N THR A 53 -15.99 -14.66 -0.69
CA THR A 53 -15.52 -13.52 -1.49
C THR A 53 -14.02 -13.61 -1.74
N ARG A 54 -13.55 -13.41 -2.98
CA ARG A 54 -12.09 -13.41 -3.25
C ARG A 54 -11.41 -12.24 -2.52
N CYS A 55 -10.20 -12.48 -2.04
CA CYS A 55 -9.35 -11.52 -1.34
C CYS A 55 -8.66 -10.54 -2.31
N LEU A 56 -8.26 -9.36 -1.84
CA LEU A 56 -7.57 -8.37 -2.69
C LEU A 56 -6.20 -8.86 -3.20
N LYS A 57 -5.50 -9.71 -2.44
CA LYS A 57 -4.21 -10.30 -2.82
C LYS A 57 -4.34 -11.64 -3.56
N CYS A 58 -5.56 -12.01 -3.93
CA CYS A 58 -5.78 -13.29 -4.59
C CYS A 58 -5.19 -13.23 -6.00
N PRO A 59 -4.57 -14.33 -6.49
CA PRO A 59 -3.84 -14.34 -7.75
C PRO A 59 -4.72 -13.82 -8.90
N VAL A 60 -5.98 -14.27 -8.99
CA VAL A 60 -6.95 -13.81 -10.00
C VAL A 60 -7.17 -12.29 -9.96
N VAL A 61 -7.23 -11.68 -8.77
CA VAL A 61 -7.50 -10.24 -8.64
C VAL A 61 -6.28 -9.45 -9.08
N ILE A 62 -5.08 -9.84 -8.66
CA ILE A 62 -3.84 -9.17 -9.03
C ILE A 62 -3.55 -9.32 -10.53
N HIS A 63 -3.71 -10.51 -11.11
CA HIS A 63 -3.48 -10.69 -12.54
C HIS A 63 -4.45 -9.86 -13.40
N LYS A 64 -5.72 -9.74 -13.00
CA LYS A 64 -6.66 -8.84 -13.67
C LYS A 64 -6.21 -7.38 -13.53
N LEU A 65 -5.83 -6.95 -12.33
CA LEU A 65 -5.37 -5.58 -12.09
C LEU A 65 -4.10 -5.24 -12.91
N GLN A 66 -3.15 -6.17 -12.96
CA GLN A 66 -1.92 -6.05 -13.74
C GLN A 66 -2.22 -5.97 -15.24
N ARG A 67 -3.16 -6.77 -15.75
CA ARG A 67 -3.59 -6.69 -17.15
C ARG A 67 -4.11 -5.29 -17.49
N GLU A 68 -4.97 -4.73 -16.67
CA GLU A 68 -5.53 -3.39 -16.92
C GLU A 68 -4.46 -2.29 -16.87
N ILE A 69 -3.55 -2.38 -15.90
CA ILE A 69 -2.46 -1.41 -15.78
C ILE A 69 -1.49 -1.52 -16.96
N ASN A 70 -1.17 -2.75 -17.39
CA ASN A 70 -0.32 -2.98 -18.56
C ASN A 70 -1.02 -2.54 -19.86
N ALA A 71 -2.35 -2.58 -19.91
CA ALA A 71 -3.15 -2.05 -21.01
C ALA A 71 -3.22 -0.49 -21.00
N GLY A 72 -2.63 0.17 -20.01
CA GLY A 72 -2.65 1.63 -19.89
C GLY A 72 -3.90 2.18 -19.19
N ASN A 73 -4.84 1.33 -18.78
CA ASN A 73 -6.02 1.73 -18.02
C ASN A 73 -5.64 2.00 -16.56
N VAL A 74 -5.28 3.25 -16.27
CA VAL A 74 -4.92 3.72 -14.91
C VAL A 74 -6.05 4.44 -14.19
N ASP A 75 -7.26 4.46 -14.78
CA ASP A 75 -8.42 5.10 -14.18
C ASP A 75 -8.85 4.43 -12.87
N ARG A 76 -8.97 5.25 -11.82
CA ARG A 76 -9.34 4.77 -10.48
C ARG A 76 -10.67 4.02 -10.47
N ASP A 77 -11.69 4.59 -11.09
CA ASP A 77 -13.04 4.03 -11.07
C ASP A 77 -13.09 2.73 -11.87
N HIS A 78 -12.30 2.64 -12.94
CA HIS A 78 -12.11 1.41 -13.70
C HIS A 78 -11.47 0.31 -12.83
N LEU A 79 -10.35 0.61 -12.17
CA LEU A 79 -9.67 -0.35 -11.28
C LEU A 79 -10.58 -0.84 -10.14
N LEU A 80 -11.41 0.05 -9.57
CA LEU A 80 -12.37 -0.35 -8.54
C LEU A 80 -13.45 -1.29 -9.08
N LYS A 81 -13.95 -1.04 -10.30
CA LYS A 81 -14.90 -1.94 -10.98
C LYS A 81 -14.27 -3.31 -11.24
N VAL A 82 -13.04 -3.34 -11.74
CA VAL A 82 -12.29 -4.58 -12.01
C VAL A 82 -12.09 -5.39 -10.73
N ILE A 83 -11.72 -4.74 -9.62
CA ILE A 83 -11.60 -5.40 -8.31
C ILE A 83 -12.96 -5.94 -7.86
N ALA A 84 -14.02 -5.15 -7.96
CA ALA A 84 -15.36 -5.58 -7.57
C ALA A 84 -15.81 -6.82 -8.38
N GLN A 85 -15.58 -6.82 -9.70
CA GLN A 85 -15.85 -7.95 -10.58
C GLN A 85 -14.99 -9.17 -10.21
N ALA A 86 -13.69 -8.99 -9.99
CA ALA A 86 -12.79 -10.08 -9.64
C ALA A 86 -13.14 -10.72 -8.28
N ARG A 87 -13.75 -9.96 -7.38
CA ARG A 87 -14.17 -10.43 -6.05
C ARG A 87 -15.49 -11.19 -6.02
N LYS A 88 -16.36 -11.01 -7.02
CA LYS A 88 -17.58 -11.82 -7.21
C LYS A 88 -17.14 -13.24 -7.62
N ARG A 89 -17.47 -14.23 -6.79
CA ARG A 89 -17.04 -15.61 -7.01
C ARG A 89 -17.77 -16.20 -8.20
#